data_AF-A0A382K2U3-F1
#
_entry.id   AF-A0A382K2U3-F1
#
_cell.length_a   1.000
_cell.length_b   1.000
_cell.length_c   1.000
_cell.angle_alpha   90.00
_cell.angle_beta   90.00
_cell.angle_gamma   90.00
#
_symmetry.space_group_name_H-M   'P 1'
#
loop_
_entity.id
_entity.type
_entity.pdbx_description
1 polymer ?
#
loop_
_entity_poly.entity_id
_entity_poly.type
_entity_poly.pdbx_seq_one_letter_code
_entity_poly.pdbx_strand_id
1 'polypeptide(L)' 'MKKLHDLAKLTLSAAVFAGFIFVNPVKSEDLKVGFIYIGPTGDHGWTYEHDQGRKAIEKALGSKVKTTYVEKVPE' A
#
# COMPACT_ATOMS: atom_id res chain seq x y z
N MET A 1 -53.34 -1.99 6.12
CA MET A 1 -52.30 -1.49 7.06
C MET A 1 -50.96 -2.21 6.93
N LYS A 2 -50.90 -3.55 6.76
CA LYS A 2 -49.63 -4.29 6.58
C LYS A 2 -48.75 -3.78 5.41
N LYS A 3 -49.35 -3.54 4.23
CA LYS A 3 -48.67 -3.02 3.03
C LYS A 3 -47.95 -1.68 3.21
N LEU A 4 -48.45 -0.83 4.12
CA LEU A 4 -47.88 0.48 4.43
C LEU A 4 -46.62 0.35 5.31
N HIS A 5 -46.61 -0.66 6.20
CA HIS A 5 -45.46 -0.96 7.05
C HIS A 5 -44.33 -1.64 6.25
N ASP A 6 -44.67 -2.46 5.24
CA ASP A 6 -43.69 -3.11 4.37
C ASP A 6 -43.03 -2.12 3.39
N LEU A 7 -43.79 -1.13 2.89
CA LEU A 7 -43.25 -0.07 2.04
C LEU A 7 -42.32 0.87 2.82
N ALA A 8 -42.64 1.18 4.08
CA ALA A 8 -41.78 1.97 4.96
C ALA A 8 -40.47 1.25 5.33
N LYS A 9 -40.50 -0.09 5.46
CA LYS A 9 -39.29 -0.90 5.68
C LYS A 9 -38.39 -0.94 4.44
N LEU A 10 -38.98 -0.97 3.24
CA LEU A 10 -38.26 -0.98 1.96
C LEU A 10 -37.59 0.37 1.66
N THR A 11 -38.22 1.48 2.02
CA THR A 11 -37.62 2.82 1.87
C THR A 11 -36.56 3.09 2.94
N LEU A 12 -36.73 2.55 4.15
CA LEU A 12 -35.74 2.67 5.23
C LEU A 12 -34.45 1.87 4.95
N SER A 13 -34.55 0.68 4.34
CA SER A 13 -33.37 -0.10 3.94
C SER A 13 -32.62 0.50 2.74
N ALA A 14 -33.30 1.19 1.83
CA ALA A 14 -32.65 1.94 0.75
C ALA A 14 -31.88 3.17 1.25
N ALA A 15 -32.40 3.86 2.28
CA ALA A 15 -31.74 5.01 2.90
C ALA A 15 -30.45 4.63 3.65
N VAL A 16 -30.41 3.45 4.27
CA VAL A 16 -29.18 2.93 4.93
C VAL A 16 -28.13 2.52 3.89
N PHE A 17 -28.54 1.97 2.74
CA PHE A 17 -27.61 1.62 1.65
C PHE A 17 -26.98 2.85 0.99
N ALA A 18 -27.73 3.95 0.86
CA ALA A 18 -27.23 5.22 0.33
C ALA A 18 -26.30 5.97 1.31
N GLY A 19 -26.45 5.76 2.62
CA GLY A 19 -25.65 6.43 3.66
C GLY A 19 -24.22 5.89 3.82
N PHE A 20 -23.93 4.68 3.34
CA PHE A 20 -22.61 4.03 3.51
C PHE A 20 -21.61 4.25 2.36
N ILE A 21 -21.99 4.96 1.28
CA ILE A 21 -21.17 5.04 0.05
C ILE A 21 -20.01 6.06 0.15
N PHE A 22 -19.93 6.88 1.21
CA PHE A 22 -18.94 7.95 1.31
C PHE A 22 -17.73 7.68 2.22
N VAL A 23 -17.47 6.42 2.59
CA VAL A 23 -16.19 6.08 3.24
C VAL A 23 -15.13 5.93 2.16
N ASN A 24 -14.45 7.03 1.82
CA ASN A 24 -13.19 6.97 1.08
C ASN A 24 -12.12 6.49 2.07
N PRO A 25 -11.54 5.27 1.92
CA PRO A 25 -10.41 4.89 2.74
C PRO A 25 -9.27 5.87 2.44
N VAL A 26 -8.84 6.62 3.46
CA VAL A 26 -7.58 7.38 3.39
C VAL A 26 -6.46 6.35 3.27
N LYS A 27 -5.98 6.13 2.04
CA LYS A 27 -4.80 5.31 1.79
C LYS A 27 -3.61 6.05 2.36
N SER A 28 -3.01 5.52 3.43
CA SER A 28 -1.70 6.00 3.90
C SER A 28 -0.74 6.03 2.72
N GLU A 29 -0.06 7.15 2.51
CA GLU A 29 0.97 7.25 1.48
C GLU A 29 2.07 6.22 1.76
N ASP A 30 2.58 5.61 0.69
CA ASP A 30 3.61 4.57 0.78
C ASP A 30 4.93 5.21 1.26
N LEU A 31 5.62 4.59 2.22
CA LEU A 31 6.89 5.08 2.75
C LEU A 31 7.98 4.95 1.67
N LYS A 32 8.59 6.08 1.30
CA LYS A 32 9.66 6.13 0.29
C LYS A 32 11.02 5.93 0.94
N VAL A 33 11.79 4.94 0.50
CA VAL A 33 13.12 4.60 1.06
C VAL A 33 14.16 4.52 -0.04
N GLY A 34 15.26 5.27 0.10
CA GLY A 34 16.39 5.26 -0.83
C GLY A 34 17.57 4.45 -0.31
N PHE A 35 18.18 3.65 -1.20
CA PHE A 35 19.41 2.89 -0.93
C PHE A 35 20.54 3.43 -1.81
N ILE A 36 21.68 3.74 -1.19
CA ILE A 36 22.87 4.24 -1.89
C ILE A 36 23.96 3.18 -1.78
N TYR A 37 24.50 2.77 -2.92
CA TYR A 37 25.53 1.74 -3.00
C TYR A 37 26.82 2.27 -3.61
N ILE A 38 27.95 1.89 -3.01
CA ILE A 38 29.29 2.16 -3.52
C ILE A 38 29.58 1.24 -4.73
N GLY A 39 29.28 -0.07 -4.58
CA GLY A 39 29.48 -1.08 -5.62
C GLY A 39 28.24 -1.31 -6.50
N PRO A 40 28.35 -2.19 -7.51
CA PRO A 40 27.21 -2.69 -8.25
C PRO A 40 26.52 -3.84 -7.49
N THR A 41 25.20 -3.93 -7.59
CA THR A 41 24.34 -5.01 -7.07
C THR A 41 24.68 -6.39 -7.64
N GLY A 42 25.40 -6.46 -8.76
CA GLY A 42 25.94 -7.69 -9.33
C GLY A 42 27.31 -8.10 -8.79
N ASP A 43 27.82 -7.47 -7.71
CA ASP A 43 29.13 -7.80 -7.12
C ASP A 43 29.20 -9.16 -6.43
N HIS A 44 28.06 -9.84 -6.23
CA HIS A 44 27.94 -11.10 -5.49
C HIS A 44 28.59 -11.05 -4.09
N GLY A 45 28.64 -9.86 -3.49
CA GLY A 45 29.23 -9.62 -2.18
C GLY A 45 28.38 -8.63 -1.39
N TRP A 46 29.02 -7.56 -0.91
CA TRP A 46 28.40 -6.60 0.00
C TRP A 46 27.18 -5.91 -0.61
N THR A 47 27.31 -5.35 -1.81
CA THR A 47 26.21 -4.60 -2.43
C THR A 47 25.06 -5.54 -2.80
N TYR A 48 25.39 -6.73 -3.32
CA TYR A 48 24.42 -7.76 -3.62
C TYR A 48 23.57 -8.11 -2.40
N GLU A 49 24.19 -8.42 -1.25
CA GLU A 49 23.44 -8.77 -0.04
C GLU A 49 22.59 -7.61 0.49
N HIS A 50 23.07 -6.37 0.38
CA HIS A 50 22.27 -5.19 0.68
C HIS A 50 21.05 -5.04 -0.24
N ASP A 51 21.17 -5.34 -1.53
CA ASP A 51 20.05 -5.33 -2.47
C ASP A 51 19.09 -6.51 -2.25
N GLN A 52 19.59 -7.68 -1.84
CA GLN A 52 18.72 -8.77 -1.37
C GLN A 52 17.92 -8.34 -0.14
N GLY A 53 18.54 -7.63 0.80
CA GLY A 53 17.85 -7.02 1.94
C GLY A 53 16.77 -6.04 1.53
N ARG A 54 17.05 -5.15 0.57
CA ARG A 54 16.06 -4.23 -0.02
C ARG A 54 14.87 -4.97 -0.62
N LYS A 55 15.12 -6.00 -1.41
CA LYS A 55 14.06 -6.86 -2.00
C LYS A 55 13.24 -7.58 -0.92
N ALA A 56 13.88 -8.03 0.15
CA ALA A 56 13.19 -8.63 1.29
C ALA A 56 12.26 -7.63 2.00
N ILE A 57 12.68 -6.36 2.13
CA ILE A 57 11.84 -5.27 2.65
C ILE A 57 10.61 -5.06 1.76
N GLU A 58 10.80 -4.98 0.44
CA GLU A 58 9.67 -4.85 -0.51
C GLU A 58 8.70 -6.03 -0.42
N LYS A 59 9.22 -7.25 -0.29
CA LYS A 59 8.40 -8.46 -0.11
C LYS A 59 7.63 -8.47 1.21
N ALA A 60 8.27 -8.05 2.30
CA ALA A 60 7.69 -8.10 3.64
C ALA A 60 6.65 -7.00 3.88
N LEU A 61 6.90 -5.79 3.35
CA LEU A 61 6.08 -4.61 3.63
C LEU A 61 5.12 -4.27 2.48
N GLY A 62 5.33 -4.82 1.29
CA GLY A 62 4.43 -4.71 0.14
C GLY A 62 4.10 -3.27 -0.19
N SER A 63 2.81 -2.97 -0.34
CA SER A 63 2.32 -1.64 -0.70
C SER A 63 2.57 -0.55 0.35
N LYS A 64 3.14 -0.87 1.51
CA LYS A 64 3.48 0.12 2.54
C LYS A 64 4.79 0.84 2.25
N VAL A 65 5.64 0.29 1.37
CA VAL A 65 6.95 0.85 1.05
C VAL A 65 7.15 0.95 -0.45
N LYS A 66 7.93 1.96 -0.85
CA LYS A 66 8.44 2.12 -2.19
C LYS A 66 9.94 2.36 -2.09
N THR A 67 10.75 1.41 -2.58
CA THR A 67 12.20 1.55 -2.53
C THR A 67 12.76 2.05 -3.86
N THR A 68 13.86 2.79 -3.79
CA THR A 68 14.69 3.17 -4.94
C THR A 68 16.15 2.94 -4.59
N TYR A 69 17.00 2.68 -5.58
CA TYR A 69 18.43 2.51 -5.35
C TYR A 69 19.27 3.22 -6.42
N VAL A 70 20.48 3.61 -6.03
CA VAL A 70 21.51 4.16 -6.91
C VAL A 70 22.83 3.46 -6.61
N GLU A 71 23.52 3.05 -7.65
CA GLU A 71 24.82 2.37 -7.58
C GLU A 71 25.96 3.32 -7.98
N LYS A 72 27.21 2.93 -7.67
CA LYS A 72 28.44 3.63 -8.05
C LYS A 72 28.52 5.06 -7.51
N VAL A 73 28.00 5.28 -6.31
CA VAL A 73 28.15 6.56 -5.62
C VAL A 73 29.55 6.64 -5.00
N PRO A 74 30.35 7.67 -5.31
CA PRO A 74 31.66 7.86 -4.69
C PRO A 74 31.55 8.00 -3.18
N GLU A 75 32.59 7.55 -2.46
CA GLU A 75 32.73 7.73 -1.00
C GLU A 75 32.85 9.21 -0.61
#